data_AF-A5Z808-F1
#
_entry.id   AF-A5Z808-F1
#
_cell.length_a   1.000
_cell.length_b   1.000
_cell.length_c   1.000
_cell.angle_alpha   90.00
_cell.angle_beta   90.00
_cell.angle_gamma   90.00
#
_symmetry.space_group_name_H-M   'P 1'
#
loop_
_entity.id
_entity.type
_entity.pdbx_description
1 polymer ?
#
loop_
_entity_poly.entity_id
_entity_poly.type
_entity_poly.pdbx_seq_one_letter_code
_entity_poly.pdbx_strand_id
1 'polypeptide(L)'
;MSTTDFKARSFLKGVKTLYTEHINSFLNDKDKLQVFNNKDVYLPTKKIGKNNPKAEQIRRNNQVRMKWNSTVDEALFYQVPRKYIRTIKEEKILKNVNKFGKSETKTVGGLRKNKSSRESVGVGIFSRVFEKAVGMACDCLKGLIRIFRDAIAPKPPQPVKEYKQYAKMVDELLENHRALNRTQMAMRETKDQIDRKEYGMFGGKKKLKDEIVQLERQEKTARSLENRLLKKLNGDSVDEVIKKFNRMRMEMDAYKNFVDRAEDAKEMLDENVREYMKNVQEKALAEDKSKDRRGEEKMEFRR
;
A
#
# COMPACT_ATOMS: atom_id res chain seq x y z
N MET A 1 -38.26 -1.36 37.19
CA MET A 1 -37.95 -1.32 35.74
C MET A 1 -38.58 -2.54 35.09
N SER A 2 -39.44 -2.38 34.09
CA SER A 2 -40.04 -3.53 33.40
C SER A 2 -39.02 -4.20 32.47
N THR A 3 -39.23 -5.47 32.11
CA THR A 3 -38.37 -6.19 31.13
C THR A 3 -38.37 -5.53 29.75
N THR A 4 -39.43 -4.78 29.43
CA THR A 4 -39.57 -3.98 28.21
C THR A 4 -38.67 -2.74 28.25
N ASP A 5 -38.58 -2.08 29.41
CA ASP A 5 -37.72 -0.90 29.62
C ASP A 5 -36.24 -1.26 29.56
N PHE A 6 -35.85 -2.41 30.14
CA PHE A 6 -34.47 -2.91 30.09
C PHE A 6 -34.02 -3.25 28.66
N LYS A 7 -34.94 -3.66 27.79
CA LYS A 7 -34.65 -3.98 26.37
C LYS A 7 -34.82 -2.77 25.45
N ALA A 8 -35.23 -1.61 25.97
CA ALA A 8 -35.40 -0.40 25.18
C ALA A 8 -34.05 0.04 24.58
N ARG A 9 -34.06 0.43 23.30
CA ARG A 9 -32.83 0.86 22.58
C ARG A 9 -32.19 2.11 23.19
N SER A 10 -33.00 3.01 23.76
CA SER A 10 -32.53 4.21 24.45
C SER A 10 -31.77 3.87 25.72
N PHE A 11 -32.33 2.99 26.55
CA PHE A 11 -31.70 2.50 27.78
C PHE A 11 -30.36 1.81 27.49
N LEU A 12 -30.34 0.83 26.58
CA LEU A 12 -29.11 0.11 26.22
C LEU A 12 -28.03 1.04 25.65
N LYS A 13 -28.41 2.09 24.92
CA LYS A 13 -27.47 3.08 24.39
C LYS A 13 -26.85 3.91 25.51
N GLY A 14 -27.66 4.43 26.45
CA GLY A 14 -27.18 5.22 27.58
C GLY A 14 -26.24 4.43 28.49
N VAL A 15 -26.61 3.19 28.80
CA VAL A 15 -25.79 2.29 29.65
C VAL A 15 -24.45 1.96 28.98
N LYS A 16 -24.43 1.71 27.67
CA LYS A 16 -23.19 1.41 26.94
C LYS A 16 -22.23 2.60 26.95
N THR A 17 -22.76 3.82 26.77
CA THR A 17 -21.95 5.04 26.86
C THR A 17 -21.39 5.24 28.26
N LEU A 18 -22.23 5.13 29.29
CA LEU A 18 -21.82 5.30 30.69
C LEU A 18 -20.71 4.32 31.09
N TYR A 19 -20.83 3.04 30.76
CA TYR A 19 -19.78 2.06 31.07
C TYR A 19 -18.50 2.30 30.25
N THR A 20 -18.59 2.72 28.99
CA THR A 20 -17.40 3.03 28.20
C THR A 20 -16.67 4.26 28.71
N GLU A 21 -17.38 5.32 29.11
CA GLU A 21 -16.81 6.50 29.75
C GLU A 21 -16.14 6.14 31.08
N HIS A 22 -16.79 5.29 31.88
CA HIS A 22 -16.21 4.79 33.12
C HIS A 22 -14.92 3.99 32.86
N ILE A 23 -14.91 3.05 31.91
CA ILE A 23 -13.69 2.31 31.54
C ILE A 23 -12.60 3.26 31.03
N ASN A 24 -12.94 4.23 30.18
CA ASN A 24 -12.01 5.20 29.62
C ASN A 24 -11.38 6.12 30.67
N SER A 25 -12.02 6.31 31.83
CA SER A 25 -11.42 7.04 32.94
C SER A 25 -10.17 6.37 33.51
N PHE A 26 -10.02 5.05 33.29
CA PHE A 26 -8.86 4.26 33.71
C PHE A 26 -7.82 4.05 32.59
N LEU A 27 -8.05 4.59 31.38
CA LEU A 27 -7.20 4.36 30.22
C LEU A 27 -6.48 5.63 29.79
N ASN A 28 -5.27 5.48 29.23
CA ASN A 28 -4.56 6.57 28.58
C ASN A 28 -5.31 7.04 27.32
N ASP A 29 -5.10 8.28 26.90
CA ASP A 29 -5.81 8.87 25.75
C ASP A 29 -5.67 8.05 24.47
N LYS A 30 -4.55 7.34 24.28
CA LYS A 30 -4.30 6.47 23.12
C LYS A 30 -5.11 5.18 23.14
N ASP A 31 -5.55 4.74 24.32
CA ASP A 31 -6.19 3.44 24.55
C ASP A 31 -7.71 3.58 24.81
N LYS A 32 -8.23 4.80 24.83
CA LYS A 32 -9.65 5.07 25.07
C LYS A 32 -10.53 4.33 24.07
N LEU A 33 -11.48 3.56 24.60
CA LEU A 33 -12.48 2.81 23.87
C LEU A 33 -13.52 3.76 23.27
N GLN A 34 -13.94 3.48 22.04
CA GLN A 34 -15.03 4.19 21.40
C GLN A 34 -16.29 3.33 21.37
N VAL A 35 -17.42 3.89 21.78
CA VAL A 35 -18.72 3.22 21.60
C VAL A 35 -19.07 3.18 20.13
N PHE A 36 -19.16 1.97 19.56
CA PHE A 36 -19.64 1.79 18.20
C PHE A 36 -20.98 2.49 17.96
N ASN A 37 -20.99 3.41 17.00
CA ASN A 37 -22.18 4.08 16.51
C ASN A 37 -22.62 3.44 15.19
N ASN A 38 -23.92 3.37 14.91
CA ASN A 38 -24.41 2.90 13.61
C ASN A 38 -23.92 3.78 12.44
N LYS A 39 -23.58 5.06 12.71
CA LYS A 39 -22.96 6.00 11.77
C LYS A 39 -21.44 5.84 11.62
N ASP A 40 -20.84 4.89 12.33
CA ASP A 40 -19.40 4.62 12.26
C ASP A 40 -19.02 3.89 10.96
N VAL A 41 -17.73 3.82 10.64
CA VAL A 41 -17.21 3.15 9.43
C VAL A 41 -17.27 1.63 9.53
N TYR A 42 -17.26 1.07 10.74
CA TYR A 42 -17.26 -0.38 10.97
C TYR A 42 -18.65 -1.01 10.87
N LEU A 43 -18.67 -2.33 10.62
CA LEU A 43 -19.86 -3.17 10.70
C LEU A 43 -19.87 -3.97 12.01
N PRO A 44 -20.91 -3.85 12.84
CA PRO A 44 -21.00 -4.57 14.10
C PRO A 44 -21.27 -6.06 13.87
N THR A 45 -20.46 -6.92 14.49
CA THR A 45 -20.68 -8.38 14.48
C THR A 45 -21.83 -8.76 15.42
N LYS A 46 -22.51 -9.86 15.11
CA LYS A 46 -23.60 -10.39 15.95
C LYS A 46 -23.07 -11.50 16.85
N LYS A 47 -23.40 -11.46 18.14
CA LYS A 47 -23.15 -12.60 19.05
C LYS A 47 -23.99 -13.81 18.62
N ILE A 48 -23.42 -15.00 18.78
CA ILE A 48 -24.09 -16.27 18.48
C ILE A 48 -24.44 -16.92 19.82
N GLY A 49 -25.74 -17.05 20.11
CA GLY A 49 -26.23 -17.74 21.30
C GLY A 49 -26.14 -19.26 21.19
N LYS A 50 -26.16 -19.94 22.34
CA LYS A 50 -26.21 -21.40 22.45
C LYS A 50 -27.47 -21.94 21.75
N ASN A 51 -27.34 -23.03 20.98
CA ASN A 51 -28.42 -23.71 20.24
C ASN A 51 -29.19 -22.84 19.23
N ASN A 52 -28.56 -21.81 18.66
CA ASN A 52 -29.22 -20.99 17.63
C ASN A 52 -29.30 -21.74 16.29
N PRO A 53 -30.51 -21.98 15.73
CA PRO A 53 -30.68 -22.68 14.45
C PRO A 53 -30.08 -21.92 13.25
N LYS A 54 -29.73 -20.64 13.41
CA LYS A 54 -29.08 -19.79 12.39
C LYS A 54 -27.60 -19.52 12.68
N ALA A 55 -26.98 -20.29 13.59
CA ALA A 55 -25.59 -20.07 13.99
C ALA A 55 -24.64 -20.00 12.78
N GLU A 56 -24.71 -20.97 11.87
CA GLU A 56 -23.87 -21.02 10.65
C GLU A 56 -24.05 -19.79 9.74
N GLN A 57 -25.29 -19.35 9.54
CA GLN A 57 -25.57 -18.17 8.74
C GLN A 57 -25.04 -16.90 9.41
N ILE A 58 -25.12 -16.80 10.74
CA ILE A 58 -24.57 -15.67 11.49
C ILE A 58 -23.03 -15.70 11.44
N ARG A 59 -22.40 -16.88 11.53
CA ARG A 59 -20.94 -17.06 11.37
C ARG A 59 -20.48 -16.53 10.02
N ARG A 60 -21.08 -16.98 8.92
CA ARG A 60 -20.75 -16.51 7.55
C ARG A 60 -20.91 -14.99 7.40
N ASN A 61 -22.04 -14.45 7.83
CA ASN A 61 -22.25 -13.00 7.77
C ASN A 61 -21.23 -12.23 8.63
N ASN A 62 -20.82 -12.77 9.78
CA ASN A 62 -19.79 -12.15 10.61
C ASN A 62 -18.42 -12.20 9.96
N GLN A 63 -18.03 -13.28 9.27
CA GLN A 63 -16.78 -13.35 8.50
C GLN A 63 -16.71 -12.23 7.47
N VAL A 64 -17.82 -11.97 6.77
CA VAL A 64 -17.88 -10.89 5.78
C VAL A 64 -17.84 -9.50 6.44
N ARG A 65 -18.44 -9.31 7.62
CA ARG A 65 -18.27 -8.08 8.42
C ARG A 65 -16.82 -7.87 8.87
N MET A 66 -16.15 -8.93 9.30
CA MET A 66 -14.74 -8.88 9.68
C MET A 66 -13.85 -8.53 8.50
N LYS A 67 -14.14 -9.07 7.30
CA LYS A 67 -13.45 -8.70 6.07
C LYS A 67 -13.59 -7.21 5.76
N TRP A 68 -14.80 -6.66 5.86
CA TRP A 68 -15.03 -5.22 5.73
C TRP A 68 -14.24 -4.42 6.78
N ASN A 69 -14.33 -4.79 8.07
CA ASN A 69 -13.65 -4.07 9.14
C ASN A 69 -12.12 -4.08 8.94
N SER A 70 -11.55 -5.21 8.52
CA SER A 70 -10.12 -5.31 8.18
C SER A 70 -9.74 -4.41 6.99
N THR A 71 -10.58 -4.30 5.96
CA THR A 71 -10.35 -3.36 4.85
C THR A 71 -10.49 -1.90 5.31
N VAL A 72 -11.36 -1.61 6.28
CA VAL A 72 -11.45 -0.28 6.90
C VAL A 72 -10.18 0.05 7.68
N ASP A 73 -9.64 -0.90 8.45
CA ASP A 73 -8.37 -0.70 9.18
C ASP A 73 -7.22 -0.41 8.21
N GLU A 74 -7.13 -1.15 7.11
CA GLU A 74 -6.16 -0.88 6.04
C GLU A 74 -6.36 0.51 5.42
N ALA A 75 -7.61 0.92 5.16
CA ALA A 75 -7.91 2.26 4.64
C ALA A 75 -7.48 3.37 5.61
N LEU A 76 -7.73 3.20 6.90
CA LEU A 76 -7.31 4.16 7.92
C LEU A 76 -5.78 4.22 8.05
N PHE A 77 -5.09 3.09 7.91
CA PHE A 77 -3.63 3.04 7.88
C PHE A 77 -3.05 3.86 6.72
N TYR A 78 -3.64 3.75 5.52
CA TYR A 78 -3.29 4.59 4.36
C TYR A 78 -3.95 5.97 4.37
N GLN A 79 -4.48 6.42 5.52
CA GLN A 79 -5.03 7.77 5.74
C GLN A 79 -6.24 8.12 4.85
N VAL A 80 -6.98 7.13 4.37
CA VAL A 80 -8.24 7.36 3.63
C VAL A 80 -9.24 8.07 4.56
N PRO A 81 -9.80 9.24 4.17
CA PRO A 81 -10.74 9.95 5.02
C PRO A 81 -12.01 9.13 5.32
N ARG A 82 -12.39 9.09 6.60
CA ARG A 82 -13.59 8.38 7.10
C ARG A 82 -14.87 8.73 6.34
N LYS A 83 -14.98 9.95 5.79
CA LYS A 83 -16.10 10.40 4.96
C LYS A 83 -16.31 9.47 3.76
N TYR A 84 -15.27 9.16 3.01
CA TYR A 84 -15.37 8.30 1.81
C TYR A 84 -15.69 6.86 2.17
N ILE A 85 -15.06 6.33 3.23
CA ILE A 85 -15.35 4.99 3.76
C ILE A 85 -16.84 4.87 4.12
N ARG A 86 -17.38 5.89 4.80
CA ARG A 86 -18.79 5.96 5.16
C ARG A 86 -19.69 6.01 3.92
N THR A 87 -19.36 6.83 2.93
CA THR A 87 -20.10 6.89 1.66
C THR A 87 -20.15 5.53 0.97
N ILE A 88 -19.03 4.81 0.87
CA ILE A 88 -19.00 3.47 0.28
C ILE A 88 -19.88 2.50 1.07
N LYS A 89 -19.80 2.51 2.41
CA LYS A 89 -20.66 1.69 3.28
C LYS A 89 -22.15 2.00 3.06
N GLU A 90 -22.51 3.27 3.01
CA GLU A 90 -23.91 3.71 2.82
C GLU A 90 -24.45 3.32 1.45
N GLU A 91 -23.71 3.64 0.38
CA GLU A 91 -24.11 3.37 -1.00
C GLU A 91 -24.15 1.87 -1.34
N LYS A 92 -23.08 1.13 -1.01
CA LYS A 92 -22.93 -0.25 -1.48
C LYS A 92 -23.54 -1.27 -0.53
N ILE A 93 -23.60 -0.99 0.77
CA ILE A 93 -24.09 -1.95 1.77
C ILE A 93 -25.51 -1.56 2.22
N LEU A 94 -25.67 -0.38 2.84
CA LEU A 94 -26.94 -0.04 3.49
C LEU A 94 -28.08 0.15 2.49
N LYS A 95 -27.87 0.86 1.37
CA LYS A 95 -28.92 1.02 0.34
C LYS A 95 -29.30 -0.32 -0.30
N ASN A 96 -28.32 -1.15 -0.65
CA ASN A 96 -28.59 -2.48 -1.23
C ASN A 96 -29.38 -3.36 -0.25
N VAL A 97 -28.94 -3.45 1.00
CA VAL A 97 -29.61 -4.29 2.01
C VAL A 97 -31.03 -3.79 2.34
N ASN A 98 -31.24 -2.47 2.41
CA ASN A 98 -32.55 -1.88 2.67
C ASN A 98 -33.54 -2.07 1.51
N LYS A 99 -33.06 -2.08 0.25
CA LYS A 99 -33.91 -2.34 -0.92
C LYS A 99 -34.50 -3.76 -0.87
N PHE A 100 -33.70 -4.76 -0.56
CA PHE A 100 -34.17 -6.15 -0.42
C PHE A 100 -35.00 -6.39 0.85
N GLY A 101 -34.77 -5.64 1.93
CA GLY A 101 -35.60 -5.73 3.14
C GLY A 101 -37.03 -5.21 2.96
N LYS A 102 -37.27 -4.27 2.04
CA LYS A 102 -38.60 -3.71 1.74
C LYS A 102 -39.45 -4.59 0.83
N SER A 103 -38.86 -5.45 0.01
CA SER A 103 -39.59 -6.35 -0.90
C SER A 103 -40.21 -7.57 -0.19
N GLU A 104 -39.85 -7.83 1.07
CA GLU A 104 -40.38 -8.97 1.84
C GLU A 104 -41.58 -8.64 2.75
N THR A 105 -41.91 -7.36 2.96
CA THR A 105 -43.08 -6.97 3.77
C THR A 105 -44.34 -6.92 2.90
N LYS A 106 -45.17 -7.97 2.96
CA LYS A 106 -46.57 -7.89 2.52
C LYS A 106 -47.43 -7.38 3.68
N THR A 107 -48.21 -6.33 3.46
CA THR A 107 -49.27 -5.93 4.38
C THR A 107 -50.44 -6.91 4.19
N VAL A 108 -50.81 -7.65 5.24
CA VAL A 108 -52.02 -8.47 5.26
C VAL A 108 -52.87 -7.97 6.42
N GLY A 109 -54.02 -7.36 6.12
CA GLY A 109 -54.97 -6.88 7.12
C GLY A 109 -54.47 -5.75 8.03
N GLY A 110 -53.89 -4.67 7.45
CA GLY A 110 -53.57 -3.44 8.20
C GLY A 110 -52.42 -3.52 9.22
N LEU A 111 -51.89 -4.72 9.53
CA LEU A 111 -50.77 -4.90 10.44
C LEU A 111 -49.49 -5.26 9.66
N ARG A 112 -48.42 -4.49 9.86
CA ARG A 112 -47.08 -4.85 9.38
C ARG A 112 -46.57 -6.07 10.13
N LYS A 113 -46.83 -7.27 9.60
CA LYS A 113 -46.18 -8.50 10.08
C LYS A 113 -44.92 -8.77 9.24
N ASN A 114 -43.76 -8.80 9.89
CA ASN A 114 -42.59 -9.46 9.29
C ASN A 114 -42.98 -10.93 9.11
N LYS A 115 -42.86 -11.49 7.90
CA LYS A 115 -43.19 -12.91 7.66
C LYS A 115 -42.47 -13.76 8.71
N SER A 116 -43.22 -14.62 9.40
CA SER A 116 -42.64 -15.48 10.43
C SER A 116 -41.51 -16.30 9.79
N SER A 117 -40.38 -16.32 10.47
CA SER A 117 -39.07 -16.70 9.95
C SER A 117 -38.87 -18.21 9.76
N ARG A 118 -39.95 -18.98 9.59
CA ARG A 118 -39.95 -20.44 9.51
C ARG A 118 -40.23 -20.96 8.09
N GLU A 119 -40.59 -20.11 7.12
CA GLU A 119 -40.95 -20.53 5.75
C GLU A 119 -40.24 -19.78 4.60
N SER A 120 -39.42 -18.75 4.85
CA SER A 120 -38.95 -17.91 3.73
C SER A 120 -37.61 -18.36 3.14
N VAL A 121 -37.66 -18.88 1.90
CA VAL A 121 -36.57 -18.86 0.90
C VAL A 121 -35.85 -17.48 0.86
N GLY A 122 -36.54 -16.40 1.25
CA GLY A 122 -36.04 -15.03 1.39
C GLY A 122 -34.89 -14.80 2.41
N VAL A 123 -34.82 -15.53 3.53
CA VAL A 123 -33.76 -15.32 4.54
C VAL A 123 -32.38 -15.78 4.04
N GLY A 124 -32.33 -16.81 3.19
CA GLY A 124 -31.09 -17.23 2.50
C GLY A 124 -30.66 -16.25 1.43
N ILE A 125 -31.63 -15.68 0.69
CA ILE A 125 -31.41 -14.65 -0.33
C ILE A 125 -30.85 -13.38 0.31
N PHE A 126 -31.40 -12.93 1.43
CA PHE A 126 -30.90 -11.76 2.16
C PHE A 126 -29.45 -11.91 2.61
N SER A 127 -29.03 -13.10 3.05
CA SER A 127 -27.62 -13.38 3.39
C SER A 127 -26.71 -13.19 2.19
N ARG A 128 -27.06 -13.80 1.05
CA ARG A 128 -26.25 -13.75 -0.17
C ARG A 128 -26.17 -12.32 -0.73
N VAL A 129 -27.27 -11.58 -0.65
CA VAL A 129 -27.31 -10.16 -1.02
C VAL A 129 -26.41 -9.33 -0.12
N PHE A 130 -26.45 -9.54 1.20
CA PHE A 130 -25.56 -8.85 2.14
C PHE A 130 -24.09 -9.20 1.88
N GLU A 131 -23.78 -10.47 1.69
CA GLU A 131 -22.42 -10.94 1.40
C GLU A 131 -21.87 -10.30 0.11
N LYS A 132 -22.66 -10.29 -0.97
CA LYS A 132 -22.29 -9.63 -2.23
C LYS A 132 -22.13 -8.12 -2.07
N ALA A 133 -23.06 -7.47 -1.37
CA ALA A 133 -23.03 -6.03 -1.12
C ALA A 133 -21.76 -5.61 -0.37
N VAL A 134 -21.37 -6.36 0.66
CA VAL A 134 -20.12 -6.12 1.40
C VAL A 134 -18.91 -6.42 0.52
N GLY A 135 -18.92 -7.49 -0.28
CA GLY A 135 -17.85 -7.78 -1.24
C GLY A 135 -17.57 -6.61 -2.19
N MET A 136 -18.61 -6.09 -2.84
CA MET A 136 -18.50 -4.92 -3.73
C MET A 136 -18.01 -3.68 -3.00
N ALA A 137 -18.46 -3.47 -1.75
CA ALA A 137 -17.99 -2.36 -0.93
C ALA A 137 -16.50 -2.48 -0.60
N CYS A 138 -16.03 -3.68 -0.25
CA CYS A 138 -14.60 -3.94 -0.04
C CYS A 138 -13.79 -3.66 -1.30
N ASP A 139 -14.27 -4.07 -2.48
CA ASP A 139 -13.56 -3.84 -3.74
C ASP A 139 -13.48 -2.34 -4.09
N CYS A 140 -14.56 -1.59 -3.84
CA CYS A 140 -14.55 -0.13 -3.97
C CYS A 140 -13.57 0.53 -2.99
N LEU A 141 -13.57 0.07 -1.72
CA LEU A 141 -12.67 0.63 -0.73
C LEU A 141 -11.20 0.31 -1.06
N LYS A 142 -10.90 -0.89 -1.56
CA LYS A 142 -9.56 -1.27 -2.03
C LYS A 142 -9.08 -0.41 -3.20
N GLY A 143 -9.95 -0.06 -4.14
CA GLY A 143 -9.60 0.86 -5.22
C GLY A 143 -9.23 2.24 -4.68
N LEU A 144 -9.98 2.74 -3.69
CA LEU A 144 -9.65 4.00 -3.03
C LEU A 144 -8.34 3.91 -2.23
N ILE A 145 -8.11 2.81 -1.49
CA ILE A 145 -6.85 2.54 -0.78
C ILE A 145 -5.67 2.64 -1.74
N ARG A 146 -5.78 2.07 -2.95
CA ARG A 146 -4.71 2.11 -3.95
C ARG A 146 -4.35 3.56 -4.32
N ILE A 147 -5.34 4.41 -4.57
CA ILE A 147 -5.10 5.83 -4.90
C ILE A 147 -4.32 6.53 -3.77
N PHE A 148 -4.74 6.35 -2.52
CA PHE A 148 -4.05 6.96 -1.37
C PHE A 148 -2.67 6.34 -1.12
N ARG A 149 -2.52 5.03 -1.32
CA ARG A 149 -1.25 4.32 -1.20
C ARG A 149 -0.23 4.81 -2.22
N ASP A 150 -0.66 5.00 -3.47
CA ASP A 150 0.22 5.42 -4.56
C ASP A 150 0.76 6.86 -4.32
N ALA A 151 0.06 7.70 -3.55
CA ALA A 151 0.51 9.03 -3.14
C ALA A 151 1.48 9.05 -1.93
N ILE A 152 1.83 7.88 -1.38
CA ILE A 152 2.76 7.78 -0.24
C ILE A 152 4.13 7.36 -0.76
N ALA A 153 5.11 8.26 -0.60
CA ALA A 153 6.49 7.95 -0.93
C ALA A 153 7.01 6.78 -0.08
N PRO A 154 7.70 5.79 -0.68
CA PRO A 154 8.30 4.70 0.07
C PRO A 154 9.44 5.24 0.95
N LYS A 155 9.86 4.41 1.91
CA LYS A 155 11.10 4.70 2.67
C LYS A 155 12.31 4.39 1.78
N PRO A 156 13.40 5.18 1.89
CA PRO A 156 14.62 4.92 1.13
C PRO A 156 15.22 3.56 1.53
N PRO A 157 15.77 2.79 0.58
CA PRO A 157 16.34 1.47 0.86
C PRO A 157 17.57 1.56 1.78
N GLN A 158 18.28 2.67 1.72
CA GLN A 158 19.43 2.98 2.57
C GLN A 158 19.54 4.48 2.82
N PRO A 159 20.29 4.92 3.85
CA PRO A 159 20.45 6.34 4.14
C PRO A 159 21.06 7.09 2.94
N VAL A 160 20.32 8.07 2.41
CA VAL A 160 20.70 8.82 1.19
C VAL A 160 22.07 9.50 1.34
N LYS A 161 22.41 9.95 2.55
CA LYS A 161 23.71 10.58 2.84
C LYS A 161 24.87 9.58 2.69
N GLU A 162 24.71 8.38 3.24
CA GLU A 162 25.71 7.30 3.18
C GLU A 162 25.90 6.84 1.73
N TYR A 163 24.79 6.67 0.98
CA TYR A 163 24.87 6.35 -0.44
C TYR A 163 25.66 7.39 -1.24
N LYS A 164 25.41 8.69 -1.01
CA LYS A 164 26.15 9.77 -1.70
C LYS A 164 27.64 9.77 -1.36
N GLN A 165 28.00 9.47 -0.11
CA GLN A 165 29.40 9.35 0.30
C GLN A 165 30.06 8.11 -0.32
N TYR A 166 29.37 6.98 -0.32
CA TYR A 166 29.83 5.75 -0.97
C TYR A 166 30.06 5.96 -2.47
N ALA A 167 29.10 6.59 -3.17
CA ALA A 167 29.21 6.91 -4.59
C ALA A 167 30.46 7.74 -4.91
N LYS A 168 30.73 8.79 -4.12
CA LYS A 168 31.94 9.61 -4.28
C LYS A 168 33.24 8.80 -4.13
N MET A 169 33.30 7.89 -3.16
CA MET A 169 34.48 7.03 -2.97
C MET A 169 34.65 6.04 -4.12
N VAL A 170 33.55 5.54 -4.70
CA VAL A 170 33.60 4.70 -5.90
C VAL A 170 34.09 5.50 -7.10
N ASP A 171 33.61 6.74 -7.29
CA ASP A 171 34.08 7.61 -8.37
C ASP A 171 35.59 7.88 -8.24
N GLU A 172 36.08 8.20 -7.04
CA GLU A 172 37.51 8.38 -6.74
C GLU A 172 38.31 7.09 -7.04
N LEU A 173 37.78 5.92 -6.67
CA LEU A 173 38.40 4.62 -6.97
C LEU A 173 38.51 4.40 -8.48
N LEU A 174 37.45 4.67 -9.24
CA LEU A 174 37.42 4.45 -10.69
C LEU A 174 38.33 5.43 -11.43
N GLU A 175 38.40 6.69 -11.01
CA GLU A 175 39.33 7.67 -11.55
C GLU A 175 40.78 7.26 -11.29
N ASN A 176 41.11 6.87 -10.06
CA ASN A 176 42.43 6.38 -9.72
C ASN A 176 42.79 5.10 -10.49
N HIS A 177 41.87 4.14 -10.60
CA HIS A 177 42.09 2.90 -11.34
C HIS A 177 42.35 3.15 -12.84
N ARG A 178 41.62 4.08 -13.46
CA ARG A 178 41.89 4.52 -14.84
C ARG A 178 43.26 5.18 -14.97
N ALA A 179 43.65 6.02 -14.02
CA ALA A 179 44.97 6.65 -14.01
C ALA A 179 46.11 5.63 -13.83
N LEU A 180 45.91 4.63 -12.96
CA LEU A 180 46.83 3.52 -12.76
C LEU A 180 47.03 2.74 -14.06
N ASN A 181 45.93 2.37 -14.74
CA ASN A 181 46.00 1.65 -16.01
C ASN A 181 46.72 2.47 -17.09
N ARG A 182 46.50 3.79 -17.17
CA ARG A 182 47.25 4.67 -18.08
C ARG A 182 48.74 4.70 -17.76
N THR A 183 49.10 4.81 -16.49
CA THR A 183 50.49 4.80 -16.03
C THR A 183 51.17 3.47 -16.40
N GLN A 184 50.47 2.35 -16.21
CA GLN A 184 50.96 1.03 -16.60
C GLN A 184 51.13 0.86 -18.11
N MET A 185 50.23 1.40 -18.92
CA MET A 185 50.38 1.40 -20.38
C MET A 185 51.59 2.24 -20.82
N ALA A 186 51.72 3.47 -20.32
CA ALA A 186 52.87 4.33 -20.61
C ALA A 186 54.19 3.65 -20.23
N MET A 187 54.27 3.00 -19.07
CA MET A 187 55.46 2.23 -18.68
C MET A 187 55.79 1.10 -19.64
N ARG A 188 54.79 0.38 -20.16
CA ARG A 188 55.01 -0.69 -21.14
C ARG A 188 55.51 -0.12 -22.46
N GLU A 189 54.89 0.95 -22.95
CA GLU A 189 55.30 1.63 -24.18
C GLU A 189 56.73 2.17 -24.08
N THR A 190 57.10 2.81 -22.97
CA THR A 190 58.47 3.31 -22.75
C THR A 190 59.48 2.15 -22.68
N LYS A 191 59.12 1.01 -22.08
CA LYS A 191 59.96 -0.20 -22.06
C LYS A 191 60.13 -0.77 -23.46
N ASP A 192 59.05 -0.90 -24.22
CA ASP A 192 59.06 -1.38 -25.60
C ASP A 192 59.91 -0.48 -26.51
N GLN A 193 59.85 0.85 -26.35
CA GLN A 193 60.69 1.80 -27.07
C GLN A 193 62.19 1.59 -26.78
N ILE A 194 62.55 1.30 -25.52
CA ILE A 194 63.93 0.96 -25.14
C ILE A 194 64.36 -0.33 -25.83
N ASP A 195 63.51 -1.36 -25.84
CA ASP A 195 63.81 -2.68 -26.41
C ASP A 195 63.95 -2.62 -27.94
N ARG A 196 63.13 -1.82 -28.61
CA ARG A 196 63.20 -1.54 -30.05
C ARG A 196 64.34 -0.59 -30.45
N LYS A 197 65.05 -0.03 -29.46
CA LYS A 197 66.11 0.98 -29.64
C LYS A 197 65.63 2.28 -30.30
N GLU A 198 64.36 2.64 -30.11
CA GLU A 198 63.69 3.81 -30.67
C GLU A 198 63.95 5.09 -29.83
N TYR A 199 65.20 5.33 -29.44
CA TYR A 199 65.55 6.42 -28.51
C TYR A 199 66.55 7.45 -29.07
N GLY A 200 66.84 7.40 -30.37
CA GLY A 200 67.74 8.34 -31.06
C GLY A 200 69.22 8.20 -30.67
N MET A 201 70.09 8.99 -31.32
CA MET A 201 71.52 9.04 -31.01
C MET A 201 71.78 9.99 -29.82
N PHE A 202 72.51 9.48 -28.83
CA PHE A 202 72.96 10.16 -27.59
C PHE A 202 71.88 10.52 -26.55
N GLY A 203 72.02 9.98 -25.33
CA GLY A 203 71.27 10.40 -24.13
C GLY A 203 69.79 9.97 -24.05
N GLY A 204 69.12 9.67 -25.16
CA GLY A 204 67.69 9.31 -25.16
C GLY A 204 67.34 8.06 -24.34
N LYS A 205 68.17 7.02 -24.38
CA LYS A 205 68.01 5.82 -23.52
C LYS A 205 68.00 6.16 -22.02
N LYS A 206 68.80 7.15 -21.59
CA LYS A 206 68.83 7.57 -20.18
C LYS A 206 67.53 8.29 -19.81
N LYS A 207 67.03 9.18 -20.69
CA LYS A 207 65.75 9.88 -20.49
C LYS A 207 64.57 8.92 -20.34
N LEU A 208 64.45 7.92 -21.22
CA LEU A 208 63.38 6.92 -21.12
C LEU A 208 63.47 6.08 -19.83
N LYS A 209 64.69 5.78 -19.36
CA LYS A 209 64.89 5.11 -18.05
C LYS A 209 64.46 6.00 -16.89
N ASP A 210 64.81 7.29 -16.91
CA ASP A 210 64.41 8.24 -15.88
C ASP A 210 62.87 8.42 -15.86
N GLU A 211 62.23 8.41 -17.04
CA GLU A 211 60.76 8.43 -17.18
C GLU A 211 60.11 7.17 -16.58
N ILE A 212 60.65 5.97 -16.86
CA ILE A 212 60.19 4.73 -16.22
C ILE A 212 60.24 4.84 -14.69
N VAL A 213 61.33 5.38 -14.13
CA VAL A 213 61.46 5.56 -12.67
C VAL A 213 60.38 6.51 -12.11
N GLN A 214 60.02 7.56 -12.85
CA GLN A 214 58.93 8.45 -12.44
C GLN A 214 57.57 7.75 -12.52
N LEU A 215 57.30 7.03 -13.60
CA LEU A 215 56.07 6.27 -13.78
C LEU A 215 55.91 5.17 -12.72
N GLU A 216 56.99 4.49 -12.31
CA GLU A 216 56.97 3.51 -11.22
C GLU A 216 56.58 4.14 -9.87
N ARG A 217 57.03 5.38 -9.60
CA ARG A 217 56.63 6.14 -8.40
C ARG A 217 55.14 6.50 -8.45
N GLN A 218 54.65 6.94 -9.60
CA GLN A 218 53.23 7.23 -9.81
C GLN A 218 52.38 5.97 -9.65
N GLU A 219 52.80 4.85 -10.24
CA GLU A 219 52.13 3.56 -10.12
C GLU A 219 52.01 3.12 -8.66
N LYS A 220 53.11 3.18 -7.89
CA LYS A 220 53.10 2.81 -6.47
C LYS A 220 52.14 3.67 -5.66
N THR A 221 52.09 4.97 -5.95
CA THR A 221 51.18 5.91 -5.28
C THR A 221 49.72 5.59 -5.61
N ALA A 222 49.41 5.39 -6.89
CA ALA A 222 48.07 5.04 -7.36
C ALA A 222 47.60 3.68 -6.81
N ARG A 223 48.47 2.66 -6.78
CA ARG A 223 48.17 1.35 -6.16
C ARG A 223 47.89 1.48 -4.67
N SER A 224 48.64 2.32 -3.95
CA SER A 224 48.42 2.55 -2.52
C SER A 224 47.05 3.20 -2.26
N LEU A 225 46.68 4.19 -3.07
CA LEU A 225 45.37 4.83 -3.01
C LEU A 225 44.24 3.84 -3.33
N GLU A 226 44.39 3.04 -4.38
CA GLU A 226 43.42 2.00 -4.76
C GLU A 226 43.17 1.04 -3.60
N ASN A 227 44.23 0.47 -3.02
CA ASN A 227 44.12 -0.43 -1.88
C ASN A 227 43.45 0.22 -0.66
N ARG A 228 43.71 1.51 -0.41
CA ARG A 228 43.07 2.25 0.68
C ARG A 228 41.57 2.43 0.44
N LEU A 229 41.18 2.72 -0.80
CA LEU A 229 39.78 2.90 -1.18
C LEU A 229 39.03 1.57 -1.17
N LEU A 230 39.62 0.49 -1.70
CA LEU A 230 39.06 -0.86 -1.65
C LEU A 230 38.75 -1.30 -0.21
N LYS A 231 39.70 -1.05 0.73
CA LYS A 231 39.47 -1.30 2.16
C LYS A 231 38.32 -0.47 2.73
N LYS A 232 38.21 0.82 2.39
CA LYS A 232 37.10 1.68 2.85
C LYS A 232 35.74 1.24 2.29
N LEU A 233 35.73 0.70 1.07
CA LEU A 233 34.53 0.24 0.37
C LEU A 233 34.15 -1.21 0.71
N ASN A 234 34.98 -1.89 1.52
CA ASN A 234 34.89 -3.31 1.84
C ASN A 234 34.76 -4.15 0.56
N GLY A 235 35.72 -4.04 -0.35
CA GLY A 235 35.81 -4.87 -1.54
C GLY A 235 37.25 -5.33 -1.79
N ASP A 236 37.40 -6.50 -2.39
CA ASP A 236 38.69 -7.13 -2.66
C ASP A 236 39.24 -6.72 -4.03
N SER A 237 38.38 -6.26 -4.93
CA SER A 237 38.74 -5.78 -6.27
C SER A 237 37.85 -4.64 -6.75
N VAL A 238 38.34 -3.86 -7.72
CA VAL A 238 37.57 -2.78 -8.35
C VAL A 238 36.30 -3.33 -9.00
N ASP A 239 36.36 -4.49 -9.65
CA ASP A 239 35.20 -5.12 -10.30
C ASP A 239 34.12 -5.52 -9.29
N GLU A 240 34.51 -6.03 -8.13
CA GLU A 240 33.56 -6.37 -7.06
C GLU A 240 32.86 -5.12 -6.54
N VAL A 241 33.61 -4.05 -6.27
CA VAL A 241 33.07 -2.76 -5.83
C VAL A 241 32.11 -2.19 -6.88
N ILE A 242 32.45 -2.26 -8.17
CA ILE A 242 31.57 -1.84 -9.28
C ILE A 242 30.27 -2.64 -9.26
N LYS A 243 30.34 -3.98 -9.16
CA LYS A 243 29.14 -4.84 -9.13
C LYS A 243 28.24 -4.48 -7.95
N LYS A 244 28.80 -4.30 -6.75
CA LYS A 244 28.07 -3.90 -5.55
C LYS A 244 27.44 -2.52 -5.70
N PHE A 245 28.20 -1.55 -6.23
CA PHE A 245 27.72 -0.21 -6.47
C PHE A 245 26.58 -0.16 -7.49
N ASN A 246 26.68 -0.91 -8.59
CA ASN A 246 25.63 -0.98 -9.60
C ASN A 246 24.32 -1.51 -9.04
N ARG A 247 24.37 -2.52 -8.15
CA ARG A 247 23.16 -3.01 -7.45
C ARG A 247 22.53 -1.92 -6.59
N MET A 248 23.32 -1.26 -5.76
CA MET A 248 22.83 -0.15 -4.93
C MET A 248 22.28 1.01 -5.78
N ARG A 249 22.93 1.33 -6.89
CA ARG A 249 22.48 2.36 -7.82
C ARG A 249 21.13 2.00 -8.42
N MET A 250 20.93 0.77 -8.88
CA MET A 250 19.64 0.31 -9.40
C MET A 250 18.52 0.43 -8.36
N GLU A 251 18.79 0.06 -7.10
CA GLU A 251 17.82 0.19 -6.02
C GLU A 251 17.48 1.66 -5.71
N MET A 252 18.49 2.54 -5.70
CA MET A 252 18.31 3.97 -5.49
C MET A 252 17.59 4.66 -6.66
N ASP A 253 17.86 4.27 -7.89
CA ASP A 253 17.19 4.78 -9.09
C ASP A 253 15.71 4.32 -9.10
N ALA A 254 15.43 3.07 -8.75
CA ALA A 254 14.07 2.58 -8.58
C ALA A 254 13.34 3.34 -7.47
N TYR A 255 13.98 3.55 -6.33
CA TYR A 255 13.43 4.37 -5.24
C TYR A 255 13.10 5.79 -5.70
N LYS A 256 14.00 6.46 -6.41
CA LYS A 256 13.78 7.80 -6.94
C LYS A 256 12.55 7.84 -7.85
N ASN A 257 12.45 6.89 -8.79
CA ASN A 257 11.28 6.78 -9.66
C ASN A 257 9.97 6.57 -8.87
N PHE A 258 10.00 5.83 -7.76
CA PHE A 258 8.81 5.68 -6.90
C PHE A 258 8.47 6.97 -6.14
N VAL A 259 9.47 7.72 -5.69
CA VAL A 259 9.26 9.02 -5.04
C VAL A 259 8.61 10.00 -6.02
N ASP A 260 9.17 10.12 -7.23
CA ASP A 260 8.66 11.02 -8.27
C ASP A 260 7.19 10.67 -8.61
N ARG A 261 6.89 9.38 -8.83
CA ARG A 261 5.50 8.93 -9.06
C ARG A 261 4.56 9.20 -7.89
N ALA A 262 5.04 9.06 -6.66
CA ALA A 262 4.23 9.32 -5.48
C ALA A 262 3.93 10.82 -5.32
N GLU A 263 4.87 11.68 -5.72
CA GLU A 263 4.67 13.12 -5.78
C GLU A 263 3.63 13.49 -6.84
N ASP A 264 3.73 12.96 -8.06
CA ASP A 264 2.73 13.12 -9.11
C ASP A 264 1.33 12.65 -8.66
N ALA A 265 1.26 11.47 -8.02
CA ALA A 265 0.01 10.91 -7.51
C ALA A 265 -0.59 11.74 -6.38
N LYS A 266 0.26 12.37 -5.56
CA LYS A 266 -0.17 13.27 -4.48
C LYS A 266 -0.72 14.58 -5.04
N GLU A 267 -0.13 15.12 -6.09
CA GLU A 267 -0.64 16.32 -6.79
C GLU A 267 -2.03 16.05 -7.40
N MET A 268 -2.20 14.87 -8.01
CA MET A 268 -3.47 14.46 -8.64
C MET A 268 -4.46 13.80 -7.67
N LEU A 269 -4.16 13.73 -6.38
CA LEU A 269 -4.92 12.93 -5.41
C LEU A 269 -6.39 13.35 -5.34
N ASP A 270 -6.66 14.64 -5.22
CA ASP A 270 -8.02 15.15 -5.06
C ASP A 270 -8.88 14.92 -6.32
N GLU A 271 -8.30 15.08 -7.51
CA GLU A 271 -8.99 14.78 -8.78
C GLU A 271 -9.27 13.28 -8.91
N ASN A 272 -8.25 12.45 -8.70
CA ASN A 272 -8.38 11.00 -8.80
C ASN A 272 -9.43 10.45 -7.83
N VAL A 273 -9.45 10.96 -6.58
CA VAL A 273 -10.46 10.58 -5.58
C VAL A 273 -11.85 11.06 -6.00
N ARG A 274 -11.98 12.29 -6.50
CA ARG A 274 -13.26 12.84 -6.97
C ARG A 274 -13.83 12.01 -8.12
N GLU A 275 -13.03 11.74 -9.15
CA GLU A 275 -13.42 10.93 -10.30
C GLU A 275 -13.79 9.50 -9.87
N TYR A 276 -12.95 8.88 -9.04
CA TYR A 276 -13.20 7.54 -8.52
C TYR A 276 -14.53 7.46 -7.77
N MET A 277 -14.78 8.40 -6.85
CA MET A 277 -16.01 8.41 -6.05
C MET A 277 -17.25 8.69 -6.90
N LYS A 278 -17.16 9.53 -7.94
CA LYS A 278 -18.23 9.72 -8.92
C LYS A 278 -18.56 8.42 -9.65
N ASN A 279 -17.55 7.71 -10.13
CA ASN A 279 -17.72 6.40 -10.80
C ASN A 279 -18.35 5.35 -9.88
N VAL A 280 -17.97 5.32 -8.59
CA VAL A 280 -18.57 4.42 -7.58
C VAL A 280 -20.07 4.67 -7.43
N GLN A 281 -20.49 5.94 -7.45
CA GLN A 281 -21.88 6.37 -7.34
C GLN A 281 -22.66 6.11 -8.64
N GLU A 282 -22.10 6.43 -9.82
CA GLU A 282 -22.76 6.20 -11.11
C GLU A 282 -22.98 4.72 -11.42
N LYS A 283 -22.00 3.86 -11.12
CA LYS A 283 -22.18 2.40 -11.21
C LYS A 283 -23.28 1.90 -10.28
N ALA A 284 -23.46 2.53 -9.11
CA ALA A 284 -24.56 2.18 -8.21
C ALA A 284 -25.94 2.53 -8.80
N LEU A 285 -26.04 3.64 -9.55
CA LEU A 285 -27.27 4.07 -10.22
C LEU A 285 -27.59 3.22 -11.46
N ALA A 286 -26.59 2.83 -12.26
CA ALA A 286 -26.77 2.02 -13.45
C ALA A 286 -27.20 0.57 -13.15
N GLU A 287 -26.67 -0.01 -12.06
CA GLU A 287 -27.12 -1.32 -11.56
C GLU A 287 -28.58 -1.30 -11.06
N ASP A 288 -29.10 -0.13 -10.68
CA ASP A 288 -30.50 0.05 -10.29
C ASP A 288 -31.40 0.04 -11.53
N LYS A 289 -31.09 0.89 -12.51
CA LYS A 289 -31.88 1.06 -13.75
C LYS A 289 -31.93 -0.20 -14.64
N SER A 290 -30.89 -1.03 -14.60
CA SER A 290 -30.84 -2.28 -15.39
C SER A 290 -31.55 -3.47 -14.73
N LYS A 291 -31.96 -3.33 -13.46
CA LYS A 291 -32.76 -4.33 -12.74
C LYS A 291 -34.24 -3.98 -12.75
N ASP A 292 -34.60 -2.70 -12.68
CA ASP A 292 -35.99 -2.25 -12.85
C ASP A 292 -36.54 -2.61 -14.24
N ARG A 293 -35.79 -2.34 -15.32
CA ARG A 293 -36.19 -2.74 -16.68
C ARG A 293 -36.43 -4.25 -16.85
N ARG A 294 -35.61 -5.09 -16.19
CA ARG A 294 -35.79 -6.56 -16.18
C ARG A 294 -36.98 -7.03 -15.32
N GLY A 295 -37.45 -6.19 -14.40
CA GLY A 295 -38.66 -6.43 -13.62
C GLY A 295 -39.92 -6.06 -14.40
N GLU A 296 -39.87 -4.96 -15.18
CA GLU A 296 -40.95 -4.49 -16.04
C GLU A 296 -41.21 -5.44 -17.23
N GLU A 297 -40.16 -5.88 -17.94
CA GLU A 297 -40.28 -6.87 -19.04
C GLU A 297 -40.90 -8.21 -18.57
N LYS A 298 -40.66 -8.60 -17.31
CA LYS A 298 -41.27 -9.81 -16.73
C LYS A 298 -42.74 -9.66 -16.34
N MET A 299 -43.23 -8.42 -16.17
CA MET A 299 -44.65 -8.15 -15.96
C MET A 299 -45.42 -7.99 -17.26
N GLU A 300 -44.75 -7.59 -18.34
CA GLU A 300 -45.35 -7.44 -19.68
C GLU A 300 -45.64 -8.80 -20.32
N PHE A 301 -44.81 -9.82 -20.08
CA PHE A 301 -45.04 -11.22 -20.51
C PHE A 301 -46.09 -12.00 -19.68
N ARG A 302 -46.77 -11.36 -18.72
CA ARG A 302 -47.79 -11.98 -17.84
C ARG A 302 -49.19 -11.40 -18.02
N ARG A 303 -49.44 -10.61 -19.07
CA ARG A 303 -50.79 -10.19 -19.47
C ARG A 303 -51.30 -11.05 -20.60
#